data_AF-A0A934XX96-F1
#
_entry.id   AF-A0A934XX96-F1
#
_cell.length_a   1.000
_cell.length_b   1.000
_cell.length_c   1.000
_cell.angle_alpha   90.00
_cell.angle_beta   90.00
_cell.angle_gamma   90.00
#
_symmetry.space_group_name_H-M   'P 1'
#
loop_
_entity.id
_entity.type
_entity.pdbx_description
1 polymer ?
#
loop_
_entity_poly.entity_id
_entity_poly.type
_entity_poly.pdbx_seq_one_letter_code
_entity_poly.pdbx_strand_id
1 'polypeptide(L)'
;MLNREHRRVATRADVEAVVSPAFEHGGNYFDELWEYASVVERKVLSQVAAGTLETSNEHALAILCRRELLEVVNGVPRFQVPLIARWVRERSPFSAELRDEDTRSGKTL
;
A
#
# COMPACT_ATOMS: atom_id res chain seq x y z
N MET A 1 15.73 17.90 -4.30
CA MET A 1 15.80 19.14 -3.49
C MET A 1 14.44 19.80 -3.51
N LEU A 2 13.71 19.75 -2.39
CA LEU A 2 12.40 20.40 -2.30
C LEU A 2 12.61 21.87 -1.94
N ASN A 3 12.00 22.78 -2.71
CA ASN A 3 11.90 24.22 -2.48
C ASN A 3 13.12 25.11 -2.85
N ARG A 4 13.51 25.12 -4.13
CA ARG A 4 14.42 26.16 -4.67
C ARG A 4 13.81 27.56 -4.75
N GLU A 5 12.48 27.69 -4.64
CA GLU A 5 11.74 28.93 -4.91
C GLU A 5 11.23 29.64 -3.65
N HIS A 6 11.63 29.19 -2.45
CA HIS A 6 11.15 29.73 -1.16
C HIS A 6 9.60 29.81 -1.06
N ARG A 7 8.88 28.93 -1.76
CA ARG A 7 7.43 28.88 -1.72
C ARG A 7 6.99 28.40 -0.32
N ARG A 8 6.00 29.09 0.26
CA ARG A 8 5.48 28.78 1.62
C ARG A 8 4.53 27.58 1.63
N VAL A 9 4.10 27.08 0.46
CA VAL A 9 3.15 25.98 0.33
C VAL A 9 3.68 24.98 -0.70
N ALA A 10 3.65 23.70 -0.35
CA ALA A 10 4.00 22.61 -1.25
C ALA A 10 2.86 22.35 -2.23
N THR A 11 3.19 22.18 -3.51
CA THR A 11 2.24 21.71 -4.52
C THR A 11 2.13 20.18 -4.48
N ARG A 12 1.10 19.62 -5.13
CA ARG A 12 1.00 18.16 -5.32
C ARG A 12 2.24 17.57 -5.98
N ALA A 13 2.82 18.26 -6.96
CA ALA A 13 4.02 17.82 -7.66
C ALA A 13 5.25 17.79 -6.73
N ASP A 14 5.35 18.74 -5.80
CA ASP A 14 6.40 18.75 -4.77
C ASP A 14 6.27 17.52 -3.87
N VAL A 15 5.04 17.18 -3.45
CA VAL A 15 4.77 15.98 -2.63
C VAL A 15 5.15 14.71 -3.41
N GLU A 16 4.68 14.55 -4.65
CA GLU A 16 5.00 13.37 -5.46
C GLU A 16 6.52 13.22 -5.70
N ALA A 17 7.23 14.33 -5.90
CA ALA A 17 8.68 14.32 -6.13
C ALA A 17 9.49 13.84 -4.92
N VAL A 18 8.91 13.85 -3.71
CA VAL A 18 9.60 13.39 -2.49
C VAL A 18 9.11 12.04 -1.98
N VAL A 19 8.02 11.50 -2.52
CA VAL A 19 7.49 10.19 -2.10
C VAL A 19 8.48 9.05 -2.41
N SER A 20 9.02 8.99 -3.63
CA SER A 20 9.99 7.94 -3.99
C SER A 20 11.28 8.02 -3.16
N PRO A 21 11.92 9.20 -2.99
CA PRO A 21 13.05 9.33 -2.06
C PRO A 21 12.69 8.96 -0.61
N ALA A 22 11.50 9.30 -0.13
CA ALA A 22 11.05 8.94 1.21
C ALA A 22 10.92 7.42 1.39
N PHE A 23 10.52 6.69 0.35
CA PHE A 23 10.51 5.23 0.36
C PHE A 23 11.90 4.61 0.30
N GLU A 24 12.86 5.23 -0.39
CA GLU A 24 14.24 4.75 -0.42
C GLU A 24 14.93 4.92 0.94
N HIS A 25 14.65 6.01 1.65
CA HIS A 25 15.30 6.33 2.92
C HIS A 25 14.54 5.77 4.14
N GLY A 26 13.22 5.61 4.02
CA GLY A 26 12.35 4.95 5.00
C GLY A 26 12.09 3.47 4.70
N GLY A 27 12.71 2.91 3.65
CA GLY A 27 12.47 1.56 3.14
C GLY A 27 12.58 0.49 4.22
N ASN A 28 13.59 0.61 5.09
CA ASN A 28 13.83 -0.31 6.19
C ASN A 28 12.61 -0.45 7.12
N TYR A 29 11.87 0.63 7.40
CA TYR A 29 10.66 0.56 8.22
C TYR A 29 9.56 -0.27 7.55
N PHE A 30 9.36 -0.08 6.24
CA PHE A 30 8.33 -0.81 5.50
C PHE A 30 8.75 -2.28 5.26
N ASP A 31 10.03 -2.51 5.01
CA ASP A 31 10.61 -3.85 4.85
C ASP A 31 10.52 -4.64 6.17
N GLU A 32 10.86 -4.04 7.31
CA GLU A 32 10.68 -4.66 8.63
C GLU A 32 9.21 -5.00 8.91
N LEU A 33 8.31 -4.05 8.69
CA LEU A 33 6.87 -4.25 8.87
C LEU A 33 6.34 -5.44 8.06
N TRP A 34 6.78 -5.53 6.81
CA TRP A 34 6.44 -6.63 5.91
C TRP A 34 7.04 -7.94 6.37
N GLU A 35 8.31 -7.94 6.80
CA GLU A 35 8.97 -9.15 7.27
C GLU A 35 8.31 -9.72 8.53
N TYR A 36 7.89 -8.87 9.46
CA TYR A 36 7.14 -9.29 10.64
C TYR A 36 5.69 -9.72 10.35
N ALA A 37 5.16 -9.44 9.16
CA ALA A 37 3.84 -9.91 8.77
C ALA A 37 3.87 -11.38 8.32
N SER A 38 2.94 -12.18 8.81
CA SER A 38 2.76 -13.56 8.34
C SER A 38 2.33 -13.60 6.86
N VAL A 39 2.46 -14.75 6.20
CA VAL A 39 2.00 -14.93 4.80
C VAL A 39 0.52 -14.55 4.64
N VAL A 40 -0.30 -14.91 5.62
CA VAL A 40 -1.73 -14.59 5.63
C VAL A 40 -1.97 -13.08 5.78
N GLU A 41 -1.23 -12.43 6.67
CA GLU A 41 -1.29 -10.99 6.87
C GLU A 41 -0.83 -10.21 5.62
N ARG A 42 0.27 -10.63 4.99
CA ARG A 42 0.76 -10.04 3.72
C ARG A 42 -0.27 -10.18 2.59
N LYS A 43 -1.01 -11.30 2.54
CA LYS A 43 -2.12 -11.50 1.60
C LYS A 43 -3.26 -10.51 1.86
N VAL A 44 -3.70 -10.38 3.11
CA VAL A 44 -4.75 -9.41 3.49
C VAL A 44 -4.33 -7.98 3.18
N LEU A 45 -3.11 -7.58 3.54
CA LEU A 45 -2.57 -6.26 3.22
C LEU A 45 -2.58 -5.99 1.72
N SER A 46 -2.19 -6.97 0.90
CA SER A 46 -2.21 -6.85 -0.56
C SER A 46 -3.63 -6.68 -1.10
N GLN A 47 -4.59 -7.48 -0.62
CA GLN A 47 -6.00 -7.37 -1.02
C GLN A 47 -6.62 -6.04 -0.62
N VAL A 48 -6.35 -5.55 0.60
CA VAL A 48 -6.80 -4.22 1.05
C VAL A 48 -6.18 -3.12 0.20
N ALA A 49 -4.90 -3.23 -0.16
CA ALA A 49 -4.22 -2.24 -0.98
C ALA A 49 -4.76 -2.20 -2.42
N ALA A 50 -5.21 -3.35 -2.94
CA ALA A 50 -5.84 -3.49 -4.25
C ALA A 50 -7.34 -3.19 -4.25
N GLY A 51 -7.99 -3.12 -3.07
CA GLY A 51 -9.44 -2.98 -2.96
C GLY A 51 -10.23 -4.26 -3.27
N THR A 52 -9.58 -5.43 -3.19
CA THR A 52 -10.12 -6.75 -3.59
C THR A 52 -10.27 -7.71 -2.41
N LEU A 53 -10.64 -7.19 -1.24
CA LEU A 53 -10.81 -8.01 -0.04
C LEU A 53 -12.08 -8.87 -0.15
N GLU A 54 -11.95 -10.11 -0.64
CA GLU A 54 -13.07 -11.02 -0.90
C GLU A 54 -13.45 -11.91 0.30
N THR A 55 -12.51 -12.22 1.19
CA THR A 55 -12.79 -13.01 2.39
C THR A 55 -11.91 -12.53 3.53
N SER A 56 -12.53 -11.87 4.51
CA SER A 56 -11.85 -11.39 5.69
C SER A 56 -11.36 -12.57 6.52
N ASN A 57 -10.05 -12.82 6.50
CA ASN A 57 -9.44 -13.50 7.63
C ASN A 57 -9.54 -12.55 8.83
N GLU A 58 -10.64 -12.63 9.58
CA GLU A 58 -10.97 -11.72 10.69
C GLU A 58 -9.87 -11.67 11.73
N HIS A 59 -9.20 -12.81 11.97
CA HIS A 59 -8.06 -12.88 12.88
C HIS A 59 -6.88 -12.05 12.37
N ALA A 60 -6.51 -12.20 11.10
CA ALA A 60 -5.44 -11.41 10.49
C ALA A 60 -5.79 -9.91 10.45
N LEU A 61 -7.05 -9.55 10.13
CA LEU A 61 -7.51 -8.16 10.19
C LEU A 61 -7.42 -7.59 11.61
N ALA A 62 -7.83 -8.34 12.62
CA ALA A 62 -7.75 -7.91 14.01
C ALA A 62 -6.30 -7.66 14.46
N ILE A 63 -5.37 -8.56 14.08
CA ILE A 63 -3.93 -8.38 14.35
C ILE A 63 -3.40 -7.13 13.64
N LEU A 64 -3.70 -6.97 12.36
CA LEU A 64 -3.25 -5.83 11.56
C LEU A 64 -3.83 -4.50 12.06
N CYS A 65 -5.06 -4.49 12.57
CA CYS A 65 -5.66 -3.33 13.23
C CYS A 65 -4.99 -3.02 14.57
N ARG A 66 -4.71 -4.05 15.38
CA ARG A 66 -4.01 -3.91 16.67
C ARG A 66 -2.58 -3.39 16.49
N ARG A 67 -1.94 -3.71 15.36
CA ARG A 67 -0.63 -3.21 14.95
C ARG A 67 -0.69 -1.82 14.30
N GLU A 68 -1.86 -1.19 14.26
CA GLU A 68 -2.08 0.13 13.66
C GLU A 68 -1.75 0.22 12.16
N LEU A 69 -1.75 -0.92 11.46
CA LEU A 69 -1.52 -0.96 10.01
C LEU A 69 -2.80 -0.69 9.25
N LEU A 70 -3.89 -1.26 9.74
CA LEU A 70 -5.24 -1.10 9.20
C LEU A 70 -6.16 -0.45 10.23
N GLU A 71 -7.22 0.16 9.74
CA GLU A 71 -8.38 0.57 10.52
C GLU A 71 -9.65 0.17 9.76
N VAL A 72 -10.76 0.02 10.48
CA VAL A 72 -12.06 -0.27 9.88
C VAL A 72 -12.90 0.99 9.96
N VAL A 73 -13.26 1.54 8.80
CA VAL A 73 -14.11 2.73 8.70
C VAL A 73 -15.36 2.37 7.92
N ASN A 74 -16.52 2.55 8.55
CA ASN A 74 -17.83 2.14 8.00
C ASN A 74 -17.86 0.67 7.55
N GLY A 75 -17.21 -0.22 8.31
CA GLY A 75 -17.12 -1.64 7.99
C GLY A 75 -16.11 -1.99 6.89
N VAL A 76 -15.39 -1.01 6.34
CA VAL A 76 -14.40 -1.21 5.28
C VAL A 76 -12.98 -1.09 5.86
N PRO A 77 -12.16 -2.15 5.77
CA PRO A 77 -10.74 -2.06 6.13
C PRO A 77 -9.98 -1.14 5.19
N ARG A 78 -9.16 -0.25 5.74
CA ARG A 78 -8.25 0.64 5.01
C ARG A 78 -6.94 0.81 5.77
N PHE A 79 -5.88 1.20 5.06
CA PHE A 79 -4.61 1.53 5.71
C PHE A 79 -4.73 2.81 6.52
N GLN A 80 -4.21 2.80 7.74
CA GLN A 80 -4.11 4.02 8.56
C GLN A 80 -3.14 5.02 7.94
N VAL A 81 -2.06 4.52 7.35
CA VAL A 81 -1.05 5.32 6.65
C VAL A 81 -1.17 5.03 5.15
N PRO A 82 -1.69 5.96 4.33
CA PRO A 82 -1.86 5.76 2.89
C PRO A 82 -0.55 5.42 2.15
N LEU A 83 0.57 5.87 2.70
CA LEU A 83 1.90 5.62 2.16
C LEU A 83 2.27 4.12 2.21
N ILE A 84 1.84 3.39 3.25
CA ILE A 84 2.03 1.93 3.33
C ILE A 84 1.21 1.24 2.23
N ALA A 85 -0.03 1.67 1.99
CA ALA A 85 -0.85 1.10 0.91
C ALA A 85 -0.21 1.27 -0.47
N ARG A 86 0.43 2.41 -0.71
CA ARG A 86 1.20 2.66 -1.94
C ARG A 86 2.42 1.75 -2.02
N TRP A 87 3.20 1.65 -0.96
CA TRP A 87 4.38 0.76 -0.91
C TRP A 87 4.00 -0.71 -1.15
N VAL A 88 2.94 -1.21 -0.50
CA VAL A 88 2.44 -2.58 -0.70
C VAL A 88 2.04 -2.81 -2.16
N ARG A 89 1.38 -1.85 -2.82
CA ARG A 89 1.02 -1.98 -4.26
C ARG A 89 2.23 -1.97 -5.19
N GLU A 90 3.30 -1.28 -4.83
CA GLU A 90 4.50 -1.15 -5.67
C GLU A 90 5.44 -2.35 -5.54
N ARG A 91 5.43 -3.05 -4.38
CA ARG A 91 6.33 -4.19 -4.08
C ARG A 91 5.65 -5.55 -3.93
N SER A 92 4.34 -5.62 -3.74
CA SER A 92 3.69 -6.93 -3.54
C SER A 92 3.79 -7.76 -4.83
N PRO A 93 4.29 -9.01 -4.76
CA PRO A 93 4.33 -9.91 -5.91
C PRO A 93 2.92 -10.20 -6.47
N PHE A 94 1.87 -10.05 -5.66
CA PHE A 94 0.48 -10.20 -6.09
C PHE A 94 0.00 -9.06 -7.02
N SER A 95 0.65 -7.90 -6.99
CA SER A 95 0.34 -6.78 -7.91
C SER A 95 0.86 -7.02 -9.33
N ALA A 96 1.85 -7.92 -9.50
CA ALA A 96 2.34 -8.30 -10.83
C ALA A 96 1.34 -9.22 -11.54
N GLU A 97 0.70 -10.15 -10.81
CA GLU A 97 -0.30 -11.07 -11.35
C GLU A 97 -1.57 -10.32 -11.82
N LEU A 98 -1.98 -9.26 -11.12
CA LEU A 98 -3.12 -8.41 -11.50
C LEU A 98 -2.83 -7.49 -12.72
N ARG A 99 -1.56 -7.25 -13.07
CA ARG A 99 -1.20 -6.52 -14.30
C ARG A 99 -1.27 -7.39 -15.54
N ASP A 100 -1.09 -8.70 -15.40
CA ASP A 100 -1.13 -9.64 -16.51
C ASP A 100 -2.57 -9.98 -16.94
N GLU A 101 -3.55 -9.90 -16.04
CA GLU A 101 -4.97 -10.14 -16.39
C GLU A 101 -5.59 -8.97 -17.19
N ASP A 102 -5.23 -7.72 -16.88
CA ASP A 102 -5.71 -6.55 -17.61
C ASP A 102 -5.17 -6.50 -19.05
N THR A 103 -4.02 -7.13 -19.32
CA THR A 103 -3.45 -7.21 -20.68
C THR A 103 -4.07 -8.33 -21.52
N ARG A 104 -4.81 -9.28 -20.90
CA ARG A 104 -5.38 -10.45 -21.59
C ARG A 104 -6.87 -10.31 -21.90
N SER A 105 -7.59 -9.40 -21.24
CA SER A 105 -9.03 -9.11 -21.51
C SER A 105 -9.30 -8.16 -22.67
N GLY A 106 -8.27 -7.60 -23.33
CA GLY A 106 -8.41 -6.65 -24.44
C GLY A 106 -8.40 -7.24 -25.86
N LYS A 107 -8.59 -8.56 -26.04
CA LYS A 107 -8.52 -9.18 -27.37
C LYS A 107 -9.41 -10.41 -27.54
N THR A 108 -10.73 -10.21 -27.61
CA THR A 108 -11.78 -11.11 -28.15
C THR A 108 -13.07 -10.28 -27.99
N LEU A 109 -13.77 -9.75 -29.00
CA LEU A 109 -14.03 -10.04 -30.42
C LEU A 109 -14.13 -8.72 -31.20
#